data_AF-A0A9R0TIB4-F1
#
_entry.id   AF-A0A9R0TIB4-F1
#
_cell.length_a   1.000
_cell.length_b   1.000
_cell.length_c   1.000
_cell.angle_alpha   90.00
_cell.angle_beta   90.00
_cell.angle_gamma   90.00
#
_symmetry.space_group_name_H-M   'P 1'
#
loop_
_entity.id
_entity.type
_entity.pdbx_description
1 polymer ?
#
loop_
_entity_poly.entity_id
_entity_poly.type
_entity_poly.pdbx_seq_one_letter_code
_entity_poly.pdbx_strand_id
1 'polypeptide(L)'
;MASVAPEVEKKEEEEQVVNPWEVSAGKGGIDYDKLVDQFGCQRLDAPLIDRIARLTGRPPHRFLRRGLFFAHRDLNEILDIYEKGDKFYLYTGRGPSSEALHLGHLVPFMFTK
;
A
#
# COMPACT_ATOMS: atom_id res chain seq x y z
N MET A 1 -38.80 -22.23 -35.09
CA MET A 1 -37.50 -22.69 -34.57
C MET A 1 -36.82 -21.49 -33.92
N ALA A 2 -36.90 -21.37 -32.60
CA ALA A 2 -36.26 -20.27 -31.87
C ALA A 2 -34.78 -20.64 -31.66
N SER A 3 -33.88 -19.85 -32.23
CA SER A 3 -32.44 -19.95 -32.04
C SER A 3 -32.09 -19.48 -30.62
N VAL A 4 -31.66 -20.41 -29.77
CA VAL A 4 -31.07 -20.10 -28.46
C VAL A 4 -29.68 -19.50 -28.71
N ALA A 5 -29.47 -18.25 -28.32
CA ALA A 5 -28.15 -17.63 -28.33
C ALA A 5 -27.24 -18.34 -27.31
N PRO A 6 -25.95 -18.53 -27.60
CA PRO A 6 -25.05 -19.21 -26.68
C PRO A 6 -24.84 -18.35 -25.43
N GLU A 7 -25.05 -18.93 -24.25
CA GLU A 7 -24.63 -18.34 -22.99
C GLU A 7 -23.11 -18.22 -22.98
N VAL A 8 -22.61 -16.99 -22.83
CA VAL A 8 -21.18 -16.73 -22.67
C VAL A 8 -20.79 -17.22 -21.28
N GLU A 9 -20.08 -18.35 -21.21
CA GLU A 9 -19.43 -18.80 -19.98
C GLU A 9 -18.53 -17.67 -19.43
N LYS A 10 -18.90 -17.12 -18.27
CA LYS A 10 -17.99 -16.29 -17.47
C LYS A 10 -16.83 -17.17 -17.04
N LYS A 11 -15.67 -17.03 -17.68
CA LYS A 11 -14.41 -17.55 -17.15
C LYS A 11 -14.22 -16.96 -15.75
N GLU A 12 -14.14 -17.82 -14.73
CA GLU A 12 -13.74 -17.41 -13.39
C GLU A 12 -12.38 -16.71 -13.49
N GLU A 13 -12.36 -15.44 -13.09
CA GLU A 13 -11.13 -14.65 -13.01
C GLU A 13 -10.44 -15.04 -11.69
N GLU A 14 -9.19 -15.49 -11.77
CA GLU A 14 -8.39 -15.77 -10.57
C GLU A 14 -8.30 -14.49 -9.72
N GLU A 15 -8.88 -14.54 -8.53
CA GLU A 15 -8.89 -13.42 -7.59
C GLU A 15 -7.52 -13.29 -6.91
N GLN A 16 -7.03 -12.06 -6.73
CA GLN A 16 -5.76 -11.81 -6.05
C GLN A 16 -5.84 -12.23 -4.56
N VAL A 17 -4.77 -12.83 -4.05
CA VAL A 17 -4.63 -13.16 -2.62
C VAL A 17 -3.50 -12.33 -2.04
N VAL A 18 -3.77 -11.61 -0.95
CA VAL A 18 -2.76 -10.85 -0.21
C VAL A 18 -2.97 -11.08 1.27
N ASN A 19 -2.04 -11.77 1.91
CA ASN A 19 -2.00 -12.01 3.35
C ASN A 19 -0.53 -12.05 3.84
N PRO A 20 -0.27 -12.17 5.15
CA PRO A 20 1.09 -12.15 5.69
C PRO A 20 2.04 -13.28 5.22
N TRP A 21 1.51 -14.33 4.59
CA TRP A 21 2.27 -15.51 4.16
C TRP A 21 2.30 -15.70 2.65
N GLU A 22 1.28 -15.21 1.94
CA GLU A 22 1.07 -15.42 0.52
C GLU A 22 0.64 -14.13 -0.19
N VAL A 23 1.25 -13.91 -1.35
CA VAL A 23 0.84 -12.89 -2.31
C VAL A 23 0.74 -13.55 -3.68
N SER A 24 -0.47 -13.58 -4.24
CA SER A 24 -0.73 -14.04 -5.60
C SER A 24 -1.52 -12.97 -6.35
N ALA A 25 -1.08 -12.67 -7.57
CA ALA A 25 -1.75 -11.72 -8.44
C ALA A 25 -2.88 -12.39 -9.20
N GLY A 26 -3.96 -11.64 -9.44
CA GLY A 26 -4.95 -12.02 -10.45
C GLY A 26 -4.42 -11.77 -11.87
N LYS A 27 -5.31 -11.88 -12.86
CA LYS A 27 -4.97 -11.51 -14.24
C LYS A 27 -4.64 -10.01 -14.33
N GLY A 28 -3.37 -9.68 -14.60
CA GLY A 28 -2.92 -8.29 -14.80
C GLY A 28 -2.08 -7.70 -13.66
N GLY A 29 -1.77 -8.47 -12.62
CA GLY A 29 -0.97 -8.01 -11.49
C GLY A 29 -1.83 -7.79 -10.23
N ILE A 30 -1.24 -7.15 -9.22
CA ILE A 30 -1.97 -6.77 -8.00
C ILE A 30 -2.72 -5.47 -8.26
N ASP A 31 -4.04 -5.51 -8.08
CA ASP A 31 -4.89 -4.32 -8.04
C ASP A 31 -4.79 -3.70 -6.64
N TYR A 32 -4.00 -2.63 -6.54
CA TYR A 32 -3.81 -1.92 -5.28
C TYR A 32 -5.02 -1.06 -4.90
N ASP A 33 -5.90 -0.66 -5.82
CA ASP A 33 -7.12 0.10 -5.50
C ASP A 33 -8.09 -0.82 -4.76
N LYS A 34 -8.28 -2.03 -5.29
CA LYS A 34 -9.04 -3.08 -4.62
C LYS A 34 -8.51 -3.39 -3.22
N LEU A 35 -7.18 -3.43 -3.01
CA LEU A 35 -6.61 -3.67 -1.67
C LEU A 35 -6.91 -2.55 -0.67
N VAL A 36 -6.93 -1.29 -1.11
CA VAL A 36 -7.25 -0.18 -0.21
C VAL A 36 -8.67 -0.32 0.32
N ASP A 37 -9.61 -0.62 -0.56
CA ASP A 37 -11.02 -0.81 -0.20
C ASP A 37 -11.21 -2.07 0.65
N GLN A 38 -10.65 -3.21 0.23
CA GLN A 38 -10.78 -4.49 0.94
C GLN A 38 -10.26 -4.44 2.37
N PHE A 39 -9.11 -3.79 2.58
CA PHE A 39 -8.58 -3.64 3.92
C PHE A 39 -9.22 -2.47 4.68
N GLY A 40 -9.91 -1.53 4.03
CA GLY A 40 -10.46 -0.34 4.68
C GLY A 40 -9.35 0.65 5.07
N CYS A 41 -8.37 0.80 4.20
CA CYS A 41 -7.33 1.83 4.30
C CYS A 41 -7.78 3.11 3.59
N GLN A 42 -7.03 4.20 3.76
CA GLN A 42 -7.19 5.42 2.99
C GLN A 42 -6.07 5.53 1.96
N ARG A 43 -6.37 6.12 0.80
CA ARG A 43 -5.38 6.39 -0.25
C ARG A 43 -4.40 7.46 0.22
N LEU A 44 -3.12 7.21 0.00
CA LEU A 44 -2.06 8.22 0.19
C LEU A 44 -1.98 9.06 -1.08
N ASP A 45 -2.62 10.23 -1.05
CA ASP A 45 -2.81 11.10 -2.21
C ASP A 45 -1.82 12.30 -2.25
N ALA A 46 -1.86 13.06 -3.35
CA ALA A 46 -0.98 14.20 -3.54
C ALA A 46 -1.12 15.29 -2.45
N PRO A 47 -2.34 15.70 -2.04
CA PRO A 47 -2.52 16.63 -0.91
C PRO A 47 -1.82 16.20 0.38
N LEU A 48 -1.90 14.91 0.73
CA LEU A 48 -1.26 14.40 1.94
C LEU A 48 0.28 14.35 1.80
N ILE A 49 0.78 14.01 0.62
CA ILE A 49 2.22 14.08 0.30
C ILE A 49 2.75 15.51 0.42
N ASP A 50 2.01 16.49 -0.10
CA ASP A 50 2.36 17.91 -0.01
C ASP A 50 2.32 18.41 1.43
N ARG A 51 1.36 17.92 2.23
CA ARG A 51 1.29 18.20 3.67
C ARG A 51 2.54 17.67 4.39
N ILE A 52 2.98 16.45 4.10
CA ILE A 52 4.23 15.88 4.65
C ILE A 52 5.42 16.78 4.28
N ALA A 53 5.52 17.23 3.03
CA ALA A 53 6.60 18.10 2.56
C ALA A 53 6.64 19.42 3.34
N ARG A 54 5.46 20.06 3.48
CA ARG A 54 5.29 21.34 4.17
C ARG A 54 5.67 21.24 5.64
N LEU A 55 5.16 20.22 6.35
CA LEU A 55 5.41 20.06 7.78
C LEU A 55 6.87 19.71 8.08
N THR A 56 7.49 18.85 7.26
CA THR A 56 8.89 18.42 7.51
C THR A 56 9.94 19.36 6.93
N GLY A 57 9.56 20.29 6.05
CA GLY A 57 10.49 21.16 5.32
C GLY A 57 11.43 20.39 4.38
N ARG A 58 11.07 19.15 4.01
CA ARG A 58 11.90 18.25 3.19
C ARG A 58 11.16 17.81 1.93
N PRO A 59 11.88 17.52 0.84
CA PRO A 59 11.24 16.94 -0.33
C PRO A 59 10.64 15.57 0.03
N PRO A 60 9.41 15.24 -0.41
CA PRO A 60 8.80 13.94 -0.14
C PRO A 60 9.70 12.79 -0.57
N HIS A 61 9.79 11.72 0.20
CA HIS A 61 10.61 10.58 -0.18
C HIS A 61 10.21 10.03 -1.57
N ARG A 62 11.17 9.51 -2.34
CA ARG A 62 10.92 8.98 -3.70
C ARG A 62 9.84 7.89 -3.74
N PHE A 63 9.65 7.16 -2.65
CA PHE A 63 8.63 6.11 -2.54
C PHE A 63 7.21 6.67 -2.40
N LEU A 64 7.05 7.86 -1.81
CA LEU A 64 5.77 8.58 -1.80
C LEU A 64 5.45 9.11 -3.20
N ARG A 65 6.41 9.79 -3.83
CA ARG A 65 6.25 10.40 -5.17
C ARG A 65 5.97 9.39 -6.30
N ARG A 66 6.34 8.13 -6.10
CA ARG A 66 6.15 7.03 -7.08
C ARG A 66 5.03 6.06 -6.70
N GLY A 67 4.29 6.34 -5.62
CA GLY A 67 3.20 5.47 -5.17
C GLY A 67 3.63 4.08 -4.69
N LEU A 68 4.87 3.92 -4.21
CA LEU A 68 5.31 2.66 -3.60
C LEU A 68 4.68 2.46 -2.21
N PHE A 69 4.55 3.55 -1.45
CA PHE A 69 3.67 3.62 -0.29
C PHE A 69 2.41 4.36 -0.74
N PHE A 70 1.30 3.63 -0.84
CA PHE A 70 0.10 4.08 -1.56
C PHE A 70 -1.15 4.19 -0.69
N ALA A 71 -1.07 3.73 0.56
CA ALA A 71 -2.18 3.70 1.49
C ALA A 71 -1.70 3.96 2.92
N HIS A 72 -2.60 4.42 3.77
CA HIS A 72 -2.35 4.66 5.18
C HIS A 72 -3.62 4.43 6.02
N ARG A 73 -3.44 4.46 7.35
CA ARG A 73 -4.49 4.67 8.35
C ARG A 73 -4.00 5.74 9.32
N ASP A 74 -4.88 6.67 9.66
CA ASP A 74 -4.67 7.70 10.70
C ASP A 74 -3.40 8.56 10.54
N LEU A 75 -2.82 8.62 9.33
CA LEU A 75 -1.66 9.46 9.04
C LEU A 75 -1.97 10.94 9.26
N ASN A 76 -3.21 11.38 9.02
CA ASN A 76 -3.62 12.74 9.34
C ASN A 76 -3.48 13.04 10.84
N GLU A 77 -3.83 12.10 11.71
CA GLU A 77 -3.70 12.27 13.16
C GLU A 77 -2.23 12.38 13.58
N ILE A 78 -1.35 11.57 12.98
CA ILE A 78 0.10 11.66 13.20
C ILE A 78 0.64 13.01 12.73
N LEU A 79 0.19 13.52 11.59
CA LEU A 79 0.59 14.84 11.09
C LEU A 79 0.07 15.97 11.99
N ASP A 80 -1.13 15.83 12.56
CA ASP A 80 -1.68 16.80 13.53
C ASP A 80 -0.85 16.81 14.84
N ILE A 81 -0.47 15.64 15.35
CA ILE A 81 0.43 15.48 16.52
C ILE A 81 1.79 16.13 16.22
N TYR A 82 2.36 15.86 15.04
CA TYR A 82 3.62 16.45 14.61
C TYR A 82 3.55 17.98 14.51
N GLU A 83 2.46 18.52 13.93
CA GLU A 83 2.23 19.96 13.77
C GLU A 83 2.07 20.68 15.13
N LYS A 84 1.53 20.00 16.15
CA LYS A 84 1.46 20.50 17.53
C LYS A 84 2.78 20.44 18.30
N GLY A 85 3.78 19.73 17.78
CA GLY A 85 5.05 19.48 18.48
C GLY A 85 4.99 18.34 19.50
N ASP A 86 3.93 17.54 19.47
CA ASP A 86 3.79 16.36 20.31
C ASP A 86 4.67 15.21 19.80
N LYS A 87 4.95 14.25 20.69
CA LYS A 87 5.88 13.14 20.39
C LYS A 87 5.11 11.91 19.92
N PHE A 88 5.65 11.25 18.91
CA PHE A 88 5.30 9.88 18.51
C PHE A 88 6.59 9.11 18.22
N TYR A 89 6.47 7.79 17.98
CA TYR A 89 7.59 6.93 17.63
C TYR A 89 7.28 6.14 16.36
N LEU A 90 8.34 5.71 15.67
CA LEU A 90 8.25 4.82 14.52
C LEU A 90 8.47 3.38 14.98
N TYR A 91 7.67 2.46 14.44
CA TYR A 91 7.80 1.03 14.69
C TYR A 91 7.68 0.26 13.38
N THR A 92 8.67 -0.58 13.11
CA THR A 92 8.66 -1.55 12.01
C THR A 92 9.37 -2.81 12.46
N GLY A 93 9.15 -3.92 11.78
CA GLY A 93 9.66 -5.22 12.20
C GLY A 93 9.94 -6.17 11.05
N ARG A 94 10.58 -7.28 11.38
CA ARG A 94 10.88 -8.38 10.45
C ARG A 94 10.73 -9.69 11.20
N GLY A 95 9.88 -10.58 10.69
CA GLY A 95 9.91 -11.98 11.11
C GLY A 95 11.20 -12.62 10.57
N PRO A 96 12.06 -13.24 11.38
CA PRO A 96 13.27 -13.89 10.87
C PRO A 96 12.88 -15.11 10.01
N SER A 97 12.99 -15.01 8.68
CA SER A 97 12.78 -16.14 7.77
C SER A 97 13.93 -16.27 6.76
N SER A 98 14.44 -17.50 6.59
CA SER A 98 15.63 -17.91 5.80
C SER A 98 16.96 -17.25 6.23
N GLU A 99 18.08 -17.81 5.79
CA GLU A 99 19.44 -17.35 6.17
C GLU A 99 19.79 -15.94 5.62
N ALA A 100 19.10 -15.46 4.59
CA ALA A 100 19.49 -14.25 3.87
C ALA A 100 18.33 -13.27 3.61
N LEU A 101 18.66 -11.98 3.60
CA LEU A 101 17.75 -10.91 3.16
C LEU A 101 17.89 -10.68 1.65
N HIS A 102 16.76 -10.60 0.95
CA HIS A 102 16.71 -10.07 -0.42
C HIS A 102 16.37 -8.56 -0.47
N LEU A 103 16.58 -7.93 -1.62
CA LEU A 103 16.36 -6.48 -1.85
C LEU A 103 14.97 -5.99 -1.46
N GLY A 104 13.93 -6.82 -1.63
CA GLY A 104 12.56 -6.48 -1.20
C GLY A 104 12.45 -6.10 0.29
N HIS A 105 13.26 -6.69 1.16
CA HIS A 105 13.26 -6.35 2.59
C HIS A 105 13.73 -4.91 2.85
N LEU A 106 14.52 -4.32 1.95
CA LEU A 106 15.07 -2.98 2.15
C LEU A 106 14.00 -1.89 2.01
N VAL A 107 12.89 -2.13 1.30
CA VAL A 107 11.86 -1.10 1.05
C VAL A 107 11.30 -0.49 2.34
N PRO A 108 10.77 -1.27 3.31
CA PRO A 108 10.28 -0.70 4.57
C PRO A 108 11.40 -0.08 5.42
N PHE A 109 12.58 -0.69 5.49
CA PHE A 109 13.69 -0.16 6.30
C PHE A 109 14.28 1.14 5.74
N MET A 110 14.40 1.26 4.41
CA MET A 110 14.83 2.50 3.78
C MET A 110 13.83 3.64 3.96
N PHE A 111 12.54 3.33 4.06
CA PHE A 111 11.51 4.35 4.26
C PHE A 111 11.41 4.80 5.73
N THR A 112 11.72 3.90 6.66
CA THR A 112 11.63 4.17 8.11
C THR A 112 12.81 4.98 8.65
N LYS A 113 13.97 4.96 7.96
CA LYS A 113 15.21 5.66 8.35
C LYS A 113 15.20 7.14 7.95
#